data_AF-A0AAW2KD92-F1
#
_entry.id   AF-A0AAW2KD92-F1
#
_cell.length_a   1.000
_cell.length_b   1.000
_cell.length_c   1.000
_cell.angle_alpha   90.00
_cell.angle_beta   90.00
_cell.angle_gamma   90.00
#
_symmetry.space_group_name_H-M   'P 1'
#
loop_
_entity.id
_entity.type
_entity.pdbx_description
1 polymer ?
#
loop_
_entity_poly.entity_id
_entity_poly.type
_entity_poly.pdbx_seq_one_letter_code
_entity_poly.pdbx_strand_id
1 'polypeptide(L)'
;MVERHALWDALQVVSTGTSPWIVGGDFSTILSLDGGGRGCPSSIAMWDCQDAIADYAFVDAYYHGNPYTSSVGYDSAWIRF
;
A
#
# COMPACT_ATOMS: atom_id res chain seq x y z
N MET A 1 9.71 -11.88 3.95
CA MET A 1 9.55 -11.43 2.54
C MET A 1 8.65 -12.35 1.74
N VAL A 2 8.83 -13.67 1.80
CA VAL A 2 7.91 -14.66 1.17
C VAL A 2 6.43 -14.45 1.56
N GLU A 3 6.16 -14.05 2.81
CA GLU A 3 4.79 -13.91 3.32
C GLU A 3 3.98 -12.78 2.68
N ARG A 4 4.60 -11.68 2.24
CA ARG A 4 3.85 -10.54 1.66
C ARG A 4 3.48 -10.79 0.21
N HIS A 5 4.36 -11.41 -0.57
CA HIS A 5 4.06 -11.82 -1.95
C HIS A 5 2.90 -12.83 -1.98
N ALA A 6 2.93 -13.82 -1.07
CA ALA A 6 1.86 -14.81 -0.93
C ALA A 6 0.50 -14.18 -0.58
N LEU A 7 0.47 -13.06 0.15
CA LEU A 7 -0.77 -12.32 0.43
C LEU A 7 -1.36 -11.74 -0.86
N TRP A 8 -0.53 -11.15 -1.71
CA TRP A 8 -0.99 -10.55 -2.95
C TRP A 8 -1.51 -11.60 -3.95
N ASP A 9 -0.81 -12.72 -4.08
CA ASP A 9 -1.27 -13.86 -4.87
C ASP A 9 -2.64 -14.37 -4.38
N ALA A 10 -2.82 -14.48 -3.06
CA ALA A 10 -4.09 -14.89 -2.47
C ALA A 10 -5.22 -13.89 -2.79
N LEU A 11 -4.94 -12.58 -2.75
CA LEU A 11 -5.91 -11.54 -3.14
C LEU A 11 -6.30 -11.63 -4.62
N GLN A 12 -5.36 -11.96 -5.50
CA GLN A 12 -5.66 -12.17 -6.92
C GLN A 12 -6.58 -13.37 -7.13
N VAL A 13 -6.32 -14.48 -6.45
CA VAL A 13 -7.17 -15.68 -6.54
C VAL A 13 -8.60 -15.36 -6.11
N VAL A 14 -8.78 -14.60 -5.02
CA VAL A 14 -10.11 -14.20 -4.52
C VAL A 14 -10.80 -13.24 -5.48
N SER A 15 -10.06 -12.32 -6.11
CA SER A 15 -10.65 -11.34 -7.02
C SER A 15 -11.07 -11.91 -8.37
N THR A 16 -10.51 -13.05 -8.77
CA THR A 16 -10.84 -13.68 -10.06
C THR A 16 -12.33 -14.00 -10.15
N GLY A 17 -13.03 -13.35 -11.09
CA GLY A 17 -14.48 -13.51 -11.29
C GLY A 17 -15.36 -12.60 -10.43
N THR A 18 -14.77 -11.72 -9.60
CA THR A 18 -15.50 -10.69 -8.86
C THR A 18 -15.11 -9.30 -9.40
N SER A 19 -16.04 -8.61 -10.06
CA SER A 19 -15.80 -7.26 -10.59
C SER A 19 -17.05 -6.40 -10.49
N PRO A 20 -16.94 -5.15 -9.99
CA PRO A 20 -15.75 -4.51 -9.43
C PRO A 20 -15.49 -4.91 -7.96
N TRP A 21 -14.23 -4.88 -7.52
CA TRP A 21 -13.84 -5.13 -6.13
C TRP A 21 -12.89 -4.04 -5.63
N ILE A 22 -12.89 -3.82 -4.32
CA ILE A 22 -12.03 -2.86 -3.64
C ILE A 22 -11.22 -3.62 -2.60
N VAL A 23 -9.92 -3.37 -2.57
CA VAL A 23 -9.04 -3.81 -1.49
C VAL A 23 -8.67 -2.60 -0.63
N GLY A 24 -8.82 -2.72 0.67
CA GLY A 24 -8.50 -1.66 1.62
C GLY A 24 -8.01 -2.23 2.93
N GLY A 25 -7.13 -1.49 3.60
CA GLY A 25 -6.54 -1.89 4.87
C GLY A 25 -5.25 -1.14 5.16
N ASP A 26 -4.56 -1.56 6.22
CA ASP A 26 -3.19 -1.16 6.49
C ASP A 26 -2.25 -2.14 5.80
N PHE A 27 -1.62 -1.72 4.69
CA PHE A 27 -0.63 -2.57 4.04
C PHE A 27 0.79 -2.32 4.55
N SER A 28 0.96 -1.52 5.62
CA SER A 28 2.20 -1.30 6.36
C SER A 28 3.40 -1.00 5.46
N THR A 29 3.20 -0.10 4.51
CA THR A 29 4.20 0.42 3.58
C THR A 29 3.77 1.80 3.07
N ILE A 30 4.64 2.46 2.31
CA ILE A 30 4.34 3.71 1.60
C ILE A 30 4.68 3.56 0.12
N LEU A 31 4.03 4.34 -0.74
CA LEU A 31 4.31 4.29 -2.19
C LEU A 31 5.43 5.23 -2.63
N SER A 32 5.60 6.38 -1.97
CA SER A 32 6.64 7.35 -2.27
C SER A 32 7.13 8.09 -1.02
N LEU A 33 8.39 8.53 -1.07
CA LEU A 33 9.02 9.41 -0.09
C LEU A 33 8.66 10.89 -0.28
N ASP A 34 8.09 11.26 -1.44
CA ASP A 34 7.82 12.66 -1.81
C ASP A 34 6.81 13.35 -0.89
N GLY A 35 6.08 12.56 -0.10
CA GLY A 35 5.10 13.04 0.86
C GLY A 35 5.69 13.80 2.06
N GLY A 36 7.00 13.76 2.30
CA GLY A 36 7.66 14.55 3.36
C GLY A 36 7.54 13.99 4.78
N GLY A 37 7.13 12.72 4.92
CA GLY A 37 7.09 12.02 6.21
C GLY A 37 8.50 11.79 6.78
N ARG A 38 8.61 11.77 8.12
CA ARG A 38 9.89 11.54 8.84
C ARG A 38 10.18 10.05 9.12
N GLY A 39 9.40 9.14 8.55
CA GLY A 39 9.59 7.70 8.76
C GLY A 39 10.84 7.16 8.06
N CYS A 40 11.32 6.01 8.51
CA CYS A 40 12.38 5.22 7.82
C CYS A 40 11.75 4.00 7.11
N PRO A 41 11.12 4.19 5.92
CA PRO A 41 10.39 3.11 5.27
C PRO A 41 11.35 2.03 4.80
N SER A 42 10.86 0.79 4.81
CA SER A 42 11.59 -0.31 4.20
C SER A 42 11.46 -0.21 2.68
N SER A 43 12.56 0.09 1.99
CA SER A 43 12.61 0.16 0.51
C SER A 43 12.09 -1.13 -0.14
N ILE A 44 12.40 -2.26 0.49
CA ILE A 44 11.91 -3.58 0.11
C ILE A 44 10.37 -3.64 0.15
N ALA A 45 9.76 -3.17 1.24
CA ALA A 45 8.30 -3.17 1.38
C ALA A 45 7.62 -2.20 0.41
N MET A 46 8.30 -1.13 0.01
CA MET A 46 7.81 -0.19 -1.00
C MET A 46 7.81 -0.84 -2.38
N TRP A 47 8.90 -1.50 -2.76
CA TRP A 47 9.02 -2.20 -4.05
C TRP A 47 8.02 -3.36 -4.16
N ASP A 48 7.91 -4.21 -3.13
CA ASP A 48 6.93 -5.31 -3.09
C ASP A 48 5.49 -4.81 -3.33
N CYS A 49 5.18 -3.58 -2.89
CA CYS A 49 3.85 -3.00 -3.08
C CYS A 49 3.66 -2.38 -4.46
N GLN A 50 4.71 -1.76 -5.01
CA GLN A 50 4.67 -1.23 -6.37
C GLN A 50 4.53 -2.36 -7.39
N ASP A 51 5.25 -3.47 -7.19
CA ASP A 51 5.14 -4.67 -8.02
C ASP A 51 3.72 -5.23 -7.96
N ALA A 52 3.13 -5.36 -6.76
CA ALA A 52 1.74 -5.80 -6.63
C ALA A 52 0.74 -4.86 -7.34
N ILE A 53 0.89 -3.55 -7.21
CA ILE A 53 0.03 -2.59 -7.93
C ILE A 53 0.11 -2.80 -9.44
N ALA A 54 1.32 -3.02 -9.96
CA ALA A 54 1.55 -3.26 -11.38
C ALA A 54 0.97 -4.61 -11.84
N ASP A 55 1.25 -5.69 -11.11
CA ASP A 55 0.87 -7.06 -11.48
C ASP A 55 -0.64 -7.29 -11.43
N TYR A 56 -1.34 -6.64 -10.49
CA TYR A 56 -2.79 -6.80 -10.31
C TYR A 56 -3.61 -5.62 -10.86
N ALA A 57 -2.96 -4.67 -11.54
CA ALA A 57 -3.58 -3.47 -12.11
C ALA A 57 -4.43 -2.68 -11.09
N PHE A 58 -3.93 -2.55 -9.86
CA PHE A 58 -4.60 -1.75 -8.84
C PHE A 58 -4.60 -0.28 -9.23
N VAL A 59 -5.73 0.38 -8.93
CA VAL A 59 -5.90 1.82 -9.10
C VAL A 59 -6.08 2.41 -7.71
N ASP A 60 -5.20 3.35 -7.35
CA ASP A 60 -5.35 4.17 -6.13
C ASP A 60 -6.68 4.93 -6.22
N ALA A 61 -7.53 4.77 -5.20
CA ALA A 61 -8.86 5.37 -5.14
C ALA A 61 -8.83 6.90 -4.97
N TYR A 62 -7.66 7.46 -4.63
CA TYR A 62 -7.37 8.86 -4.40
C TYR A 62 -8.17 9.48 -3.23
N TYR A 63 -7.53 10.33 -2.43
CA TYR A 63 -8.22 11.07 -1.37
C TYR A 63 -7.65 12.48 -1.23
N HIS A 64 -8.52 13.47 -1.06
CA HIS A 64 -8.14 14.90 -1.13
C HIS A 64 -7.82 15.57 0.23
N GLY A 65 -7.95 14.86 1.36
CA GLY A 65 -7.56 15.37 2.68
C GLY A 65 -6.16 14.92 3.13
N ASN A 66 -5.90 14.95 4.45
CA ASN A 66 -4.59 14.65 5.04
C ASN A 66 -3.97 13.34 4.48
N PRO A 67 -2.80 13.40 3.79
CA PRO A 67 -2.21 12.25 3.11
C PRO A 67 -1.67 11.17 4.05
N TYR A 68 -1.55 11.46 5.35
CA TYR A 68 -1.00 10.52 6.32
C TYR A 68 -2.09 9.62 6.92
N THR A 69 -1.83 8.31 7.00
CA THR A 69 -2.77 7.32 7.58
C THR A 69 -2.37 6.84 8.97
N SER A 70 -1.15 7.10 9.41
CA SER A 70 -0.62 6.72 10.72
C SER A 70 0.44 7.70 11.24
N SER A 71 0.73 7.64 12.54
CA SER A 71 1.72 8.47 13.24
C SER A 71 2.37 7.67 14.35
N VAL A 72 3.69 7.83 14.55
CA VAL A 72 4.41 7.23 15.68
C VAL A 72 4.77 8.37 16.65
N GLY A 73 3.93 8.63 17.64
CA GLY A 73 4.03 9.81 18.53
C GLY A 73 3.29 11.05 17.99
N TYR A 74 3.74 12.26 18.37
CA TYR A 74 3.18 13.55 17.89
C TYR A 74 3.59 13.94 16.47
N ASP A 75 4.51 13.19 15.84
CA ASP A 75 4.97 13.43 14.48
C ASP A 75 4.35 12.40 13.52
N SER A 76 3.59 12.90 12.56
CA SER A 76 2.94 12.14 11.50
C SER A 76 3.95 11.59 10.49
N ALA A 77 3.89 10.28 10.23
CA ALA A 77 4.56 9.57 9.15
C ALA A 77 3.73 8.30 8.99
N TRP A 78 2.92 8.15 7.94
CA TRP A 78 3.26 7.52 6.65
C TRP A 78 2.21 7.85 5.56
N ILE A 79 2.60 7.94 4.27
CA ILE A 79 1.69 8.29 3.14
C ILE A 79 1.41 7.11 2.19
N ARG A 80 0.09 6.86 2.12
CA ARG A 80 -0.87 6.26 1.16
C ARG A 80 -0.60 5.14 0.15
N PHE A 81 -1.72 4.41 -0.01
CA PHE A 81 -2.28 3.65 -1.14
C PHE A 81 -3.46 4.41 -1.72
#